data_AF-A0A4V6KN44-F1
#
_entry.id   AF-A0A4V6KN44-F1
#
_cell.length_a   1.000
_cell.length_b   1.000
_cell.length_c   1.000
_cell.angle_alpha   90.00
_cell.angle_beta   90.00
_cell.angle_gamma   90.00
#
_symmetry.space_group_name_H-M   'P 1'
#
loop_
_entity.id
_entity.type
_entity.pdbx_description
1 polymer ?
#
loop_
_entity_poly.entity_id
_entity_poly.type
_entity_poly.pdbx_seq_one_letter_code
_entity_poly.pdbx_strand_id
1 'polypeptide(L)'
;MLASCYHILRRPLKPLICPRKLTMTLVKQKAHSWIAEGLVHVGLFKEGLKHLERTETTRYYRENILAQSEVHRVRGRAYGELKLYQQAIREFRLQLGLIRNLTGEKQKKSYQFTYENLSTVFDQIGQLDSVEKYNRLQLDLLRGDDEKKEVFRYLVVYDNLGRLYIKRGDFEQAQQYLDKSLALVKKYNIPVVLNTYSLLGNLEEKKGNLEKAATFYEKSLASKREMGSRNGIKYSYRQLADFYRTNKLDKGKANEYELAFSRLNDSLENENRQVVDMVLNQILKLKDQESATKVTKSLTISIIALVSLVVAISFFVWRVRHNRKLLGQKEEALQETETINRELSEQIGENKFATLLELTKSNNPEFLALFTELYPEFIQALKTLDPTIRSTELEFCAMAFLNFTTKNIAEYTFVTVRAVQVRKNRLRKKLGIPSDADFNNWMQELAQRPAMASGEASA
;
A
#
# COMPACT_ATOMS: atom_id res chain seq x y z
N MET A 1 -23.85 35.51 11.35
CA MET A 1 -24.09 34.15 10.78
C MET A 1 -24.47 34.09 9.29
N LEU A 2 -25.18 35.04 8.66
CA LEU A 2 -25.49 34.99 7.22
C LEU A 2 -24.29 35.32 6.28
N ALA A 3 -23.33 36.13 6.73
CA ALA A 3 -22.17 36.54 5.91
C ALA A 3 -21.14 35.42 5.66
N SER A 4 -21.12 34.37 6.50
CA SER A 4 -20.13 33.29 6.40
C SER A 4 -20.47 32.27 5.30
N CYS A 5 -21.74 32.09 4.97
CA CYS A 5 -22.17 31.19 3.88
C CYS A 5 -21.89 31.78 2.49
N TYR A 6 -21.98 33.10 2.33
CA TYR A 6 -21.81 33.75 1.02
C TYR A 6 -20.35 33.67 0.50
N HIS A 7 -19.36 33.57 1.40
CA HIS A 7 -17.95 33.48 1.02
C HIS A 7 -17.45 32.06 0.75
N ILE A 8 -18.13 31.02 1.25
CA ILE A 8 -17.66 29.62 1.16
C ILE A 8 -18.07 28.99 -0.19
N LEU A 9 -19.19 29.40 -0.77
CA LEU A 9 -19.72 28.81 -2.02
C LEU A 9 -19.16 29.39 -3.32
N ARG A 10 -18.25 30.39 -3.27
CA ARG A 10 -17.81 31.15 -4.47
C ARG A 10 -16.33 31.05 -4.83
N ARG A 11 -15.56 30.11 -4.28
CA ARG A 11 -14.15 29.92 -4.70
C ARG A 11 -14.05 28.92 -5.86
N PRO A 12 -13.77 29.37 -7.11
CA PRO A 12 -13.35 28.45 -8.15
C PRO A 12 -11.96 27.91 -7.78
N LEU A 13 -11.85 26.58 -7.67
CA LEU A 13 -10.57 25.88 -7.56
C LEU A 13 -9.78 26.12 -8.85
N LYS A 14 -8.82 27.07 -8.85
CA LYS A 14 -7.86 27.20 -9.95
C LYS A 14 -7.01 25.91 -10.02
N PRO A 15 -6.92 25.24 -11.19
CA PRO A 15 -6.12 24.04 -11.33
C PRO A 15 -4.65 24.43 -11.52
N LEU A 16 -3.84 24.26 -10.48
CA LEU A 16 -2.38 24.22 -10.59
C LEU A 16 -1.95 22.78 -10.88
N ILE A 17 -1.20 22.62 -11.96
CA ILE A 17 -0.75 21.34 -12.53
C ILE A 17 0.22 20.66 -11.55
N CYS A 18 -0.25 19.64 -10.83
CA CYS A 18 0.55 18.70 -10.02
C CYS A 18 -0.28 17.42 -9.72
N PRO A 19 0.33 16.27 -9.37
CA PRO A 19 -0.05 14.95 -9.87
C PRO A 19 -1.44 14.49 -9.40
N ARG A 20 -2.33 14.26 -10.39
CA ARG A 20 -3.78 14.00 -10.29
C ARG A 20 -4.27 13.05 -9.18
N LYS A 21 -3.45 12.12 -8.68
CA LYS A 21 -3.86 11.16 -7.63
C LYS A 21 -3.80 11.76 -6.21
N LEU A 22 -2.77 12.53 -5.89
CA LEU A 22 -2.61 13.13 -4.54
C LEU A 22 -3.65 14.22 -4.28
N THR A 23 -3.97 15.00 -5.31
CA THR A 23 -4.98 16.06 -5.28
C THR A 23 -6.38 15.49 -5.08
N MET A 24 -6.73 14.38 -5.73
CA MET A 24 -8.05 13.76 -5.58
C MET A 24 -8.25 13.20 -4.17
N THR A 25 -7.22 12.61 -3.56
CA THR A 25 -7.28 12.12 -2.17
C THR A 25 -7.39 13.27 -1.18
N LEU A 26 -6.63 14.36 -1.35
CA LEU A 26 -6.71 15.52 -0.46
C LEU A 26 -8.06 16.25 -0.58
N VAL A 27 -8.60 16.39 -1.79
CA VAL A 27 -9.94 16.94 -2.03
C VAL A 27 -11.00 16.11 -1.33
N LYS A 28 -10.89 14.78 -1.40
CA LYS A 28 -11.80 13.86 -0.71
C LYS A 28 -11.70 13.95 0.82
N GLN A 29 -10.49 14.13 1.35
CA GLN A 29 -10.27 14.32 2.79
C GLN A 29 -10.89 15.64 3.28
N LYS A 30 -10.78 16.73 2.51
CA LYS A 30 -11.44 18.00 2.80
C LYS A 30 -12.96 17.93 2.69
N ALA A 31 -13.47 17.14 1.74
CA ALA A 31 -14.90 16.98 1.53
C ALA A 31 -15.63 16.45 2.77
N HIS A 32 -15.04 15.52 3.53
CA HIS A 32 -15.66 15.03 4.77
C HIS A 32 -15.87 16.13 5.82
N SER A 33 -14.94 17.07 5.96
CA SER A 33 -15.08 18.21 6.87
C SER A 33 -16.21 19.15 6.44
N TRP A 34 -16.34 19.43 5.14
CA TRP A 34 -17.41 20.29 4.61
C TRP A 34 -18.78 19.61 4.68
N ILE A 35 -18.83 18.31 4.41
CA ILE A 35 -20.05 17.50 4.56
C ILE A 35 -20.49 17.52 6.02
N ALA A 36 -19.58 17.28 6.96
CA ALA A 36 -19.90 17.34 8.38
C ALA A 36 -20.47 18.70 8.78
N GLU A 37 -19.85 19.80 8.33
CA GLU A 37 -20.36 21.14 8.60
C GLU A 37 -21.76 21.38 8.03
N GLY A 38 -22.02 20.96 6.79
CA GLY A 38 -23.32 21.06 6.16
C GLY A 38 -24.40 20.23 6.87
N LEU A 39 -24.09 18.99 7.22
CA LEU A 39 -25.00 18.09 7.93
C LEU A 39 -25.35 18.60 9.33
N VAL A 40 -24.36 19.07 10.10
CA VAL A 40 -24.60 19.70 11.41
C VAL A 40 -25.42 20.97 11.26
N HIS A 41 -25.22 21.75 10.19
CA HIS A 41 -25.99 22.97 9.95
C HIS A 41 -27.48 22.69 9.69
N VAL A 42 -27.81 21.59 9.00
CA VAL A 42 -29.21 21.19 8.73
C VAL A 42 -29.82 20.30 9.81
N GLY A 43 -29.12 20.07 10.92
CA GLY A 43 -29.62 19.30 12.07
C GLY A 43 -29.39 17.79 12.01
N LEU A 44 -28.70 17.29 10.98
CA LEU A 44 -28.27 15.88 10.92
C LEU A 44 -26.99 15.64 11.73
N PHE A 45 -27.13 15.69 13.05
CA PHE A 45 -25.97 15.62 13.94
C PHE A 45 -25.26 14.26 13.90
N LYS A 46 -26.01 13.16 13.83
CA LYS A 46 -25.42 11.81 13.83
C LYS A 46 -24.52 11.57 12.62
N GLU A 47 -25.02 11.89 11.43
CA GLU A 47 -24.32 11.76 10.17
C GLU A 47 -23.14 12.73 10.11
N GLY A 48 -23.36 13.99 10.56
CA GLY A 48 -22.32 15.00 10.65
C GLY A 48 -21.14 14.56 11.53
N LEU A 49 -21.42 14.05 12.73
CA LEU A 49 -20.41 13.54 13.66
C LEU A 49 -19.64 12.34 13.08
N LYS A 50 -20.32 11.41 12.40
CA LYS A 50 -19.67 10.29 11.69
C LYS A 50 -18.70 10.77 10.60
N HIS A 51 -19.02 11.87 9.92
CA HIS A 51 -18.12 12.49 8.94
C HIS A 51 -16.93 13.19 9.59
N LEU A 52 -17.08 13.75 10.81
CA LEU A 52 -15.95 14.27 11.59
C LEU A 52 -14.99 13.15 12.00
N GLU A 53 -15.49 12.03 12.52
CA GLU A 53 -14.67 10.86 12.88
C GLU A 53 -13.84 10.37 11.70
N ARG A 54 -14.46 10.29 10.51
CA ARG A 54 -13.74 9.97 9.27
C ARG A 54 -12.67 11.00 8.94
N THR A 55 -12.96 12.28 9.13
CA THR A 55 -12.01 13.38 8.89
C THR A 55 -10.76 13.24 9.78
N GLU A 56 -10.92 12.86 11.05
CA GLU A 56 -9.82 12.67 12.00
C GLU A 56 -8.83 11.57 11.59
N THR A 57 -9.29 10.53 10.88
CA THR A 57 -8.41 9.46 10.35
C THR A 57 -7.52 9.92 9.18
N THR A 58 -7.83 11.07 8.57
CA THR A 58 -7.19 11.51 7.34
C THR A 58 -5.79 12.11 7.57
N ARG A 59 -4.96 12.06 6.53
CA ARG A 59 -3.67 12.77 6.52
C ARG A 59 -3.87 14.29 6.62
N TYR A 60 -4.87 14.83 5.90
CA TYR A 60 -5.27 16.24 5.97
C TYR A 60 -5.48 16.74 7.40
N TYR A 61 -6.21 16.00 8.23
CA TYR A 61 -6.42 16.37 9.63
C TYR A 61 -5.10 16.35 10.43
N ARG A 62 -4.30 15.29 10.30
CA ARG A 62 -3.03 15.15 11.03
C ARG A 62 -2.02 16.26 10.74
N GLU A 63 -1.96 16.74 9.51
CA GLU A 63 -0.98 17.74 9.07
C GLU A 63 -1.48 19.19 9.16
N ASN A 64 -2.76 19.43 9.51
CA ASN A 64 -3.36 20.76 9.40
C ASN A 64 -4.08 21.18 10.69
N ILE A 65 -3.46 22.09 11.45
CA ILE A 65 -4.02 22.64 12.70
C ILE A 65 -5.36 23.33 12.48
N LEU A 66 -5.55 24.02 11.35
CA LEU A 66 -6.84 24.65 11.05
C LEU A 66 -7.92 23.58 10.87
N ALA A 67 -7.61 22.47 10.19
CA ALA A 67 -8.56 21.37 10.06
C ALA A 67 -8.91 20.76 11.44
N GLN A 68 -7.91 20.59 12.30
CA GLN A 68 -8.13 20.10 13.67
C GLN A 68 -9.05 21.05 14.46
N SER A 69 -8.75 22.35 14.42
CA SER A 69 -9.58 23.39 15.04
C SER A 69 -11.02 23.36 14.52
N GLU A 70 -11.22 23.25 13.21
CA GLU A 70 -12.55 23.23 12.61
C GLU A 70 -13.36 21.97 12.99
N VAL A 71 -12.73 20.81 13.14
CA VAL A 71 -13.42 19.60 13.64
C VAL A 71 -13.97 19.84 15.04
N HIS A 72 -13.16 20.37 15.96
CA HIS A 72 -13.62 20.71 17.31
C HIS A 72 -14.73 21.76 17.30
N ARG A 73 -14.62 22.77 16.41
CA ARG A 73 -15.69 23.77 16.24
C ARG A 73 -17.01 23.13 15.84
N VAL A 74 -17.01 22.32 14.78
CA VAL A 74 -18.23 21.70 14.24
C VAL A 74 -18.83 20.70 15.23
N ARG A 75 -17.99 19.89 15.88
CA ARG A 75 -18.42 18.97 16.95
C ARG A 75 -19.02 19.72 18.13
N GLY A 76 -18.36 20.78 18.59
CA GLY A 76 -18.84 21.64 19.67
C GLY A 76 -20.21 22.26 19.35
N ARG A 77 -20.42 22.73 18.11
CA ARG A 77 -21.75 23.20 17.68
C ARG A 77 -22.80 22.09 17.72
N ALA A 78 -22.48 20.91 17.17
CA ALA A 78 -23.41 19.77 17.19
C ALA A 78 -23.82 19.39 18.62
N TYR A 79 -22.86 19.34 19.55
CA TYR A 79 -23.15 19.10 20.96
C TYR A 79 -23.97 20.22 21.60
N GLY A 80 -23.72 21.49 21.24
CA GLY A 80 -24.50 22.63 21.72
C GLY A 80 -25.97 22.54 21.32
N GLU A 81 -26.24 22.24 20.05
CA GLU A 81 -27.61 22.05 19.53
C GLU A 81 -28.31 20.83 20.15
N LEU A 82 -27.56 19.76 20.43
CA LEU A 82 -28.03 18.59 21.18
C LEU A 82 -28.20 18.85 22.69
N LYS A 83 -27.98 20.09 23.16
CA LYS A 83 -28.02 20.51 24.57
C LYS A 83 -27.00 19.79 25.48
N LEU A 84 -25.98 19.19 24.88
CA LEU A 84 -24.83 18.59 25.56
C LEU A 84 -23.80 19.68 25.88
N TYR A 85 -24.20 20.68 26.68
CA TYR A 85 -23.45 21.93 26.84
C TYR A 85 -22.03 21.74 27.40
N GLN A 86 -21.85 20.80 28.33
CA GLN A 86 -20.53 20.53 28.90
C GLN A 86 -19.58 19.93 27.86
N GLN A 87 -20.07 19.03 27.01
CA GLN A 87 -19.35 18.46 25.88
C GLN A 87 -18.99 19.56 24.88
N ALA A 88 -19.95 20.42 24.53
CA ALA A 88 -19.74 21.55 23.63
C ALA A 88 -18.64 22.49 24.13
N ILE A 89 -18.67 22.87 25.42
CA ILE A 89 -17.65 23.72 26.04
C ILE A 89 -16.28 23.04 26.00
N ARG A 90 -16.20 21.72 26.25
CA ARG A 90 -14.93 20.98 26.15
C ARG A 90 -14.36 21.06 24.74
N GLU A 91 -15.18 20.82 23.72
CA GLU A 91 -14.74 20.90 22.32
C GLU A 91 -14.25 22.31 21.95
N PHE A 92 -14.97 23.36 22.35
CA PHE A 92 -14.51 24.73 22.10
C PHE A 92 -13.25 25.09 22.88
N ARG A 93 -13.01 24.53 24.06
CA ARG A 93 -11.74 24.70 24.79
C ARG A 93 -10.57 24.00 24.09
N LEU A 94 -10.79 22.79 23.55
CA LEU A 94 -9.80 22.11 22.72
C LEU A 94 -9.48 22.95 21.47
N GLN A 95 -10.51 23.50 20.82
CA GLN A 95 -10.35 24.42 19.71
C GLN A 95 -9.50 25.64 20.09
N LEU A 96 -9.76 26.30 21.22
CA LEU A 96 -8.96 27.43 21.70
C LEU A 96 -7.49 27.08 21.88
N GLY A 97 -7.18 25.86 22.35
CA GLY A 97 -5.81 25.36 22.46
C GLY A 97 -5.09 25.31 21.11
N LEU A 98 -5.79 24.83 20.07
CA LEU A 98 -5.26 24.73 18.71
C LEU A 98 -5.10 26.11 18.03
N ILE A 99 -6.04 27.03 18.28
CA ILE A 99 -6.02 28.37 17.67
C ILE A 99 -4.75 29.15 18.05
N ARG A 100 -4.18 28.91 19.24
CA ARG A 100 -2.90 29.52 19.65
C ARG A 100 -1.75 29.23 18.68
N ASN A 101 -1.81 28.10 17.98
CA ASN A 101 -0.81 27.68 17.00
C ASN A 101 -1.13 28.12 15.55
N LEU A 102 -2.26 28.83 15.34
CA LEU A 102 -2.57 29.49 14.07
C LEU A 102 -1.96 30.89 14.04
N THR A 103 -1.81 31.48 12.86
CA THR A 103 -1.32 32.85 12.70
C THR A 103 -2.19 33.69 11.77
N GLY A 104 -2.12 35.02 11.94
CA GLY A 104 -2.78 36.01 11.09
C GLY A 104 -4.30 35.87 11.03
N GLU A 105 -4.85 36.10 9.83
CA GLU A 105 -6.30 36.10 9.57
C GLU A 105 -7.01 34.80 9.96
N LYS A 106 -6.35 33.65 9.81
CA LYS A 106 -6.94 32.36 10.19
C LYS A 106 -7.14 32.28 11.69
N GLN A 107 -6.13 32.65 12.46
CA GLN A 107 -6.20 32.68 13.92
C GLN A 107 -7.32 33.59 14.41
N LYS A 108 -7.34 34.83 13.90
CA LYS A 108 -8.35 35.83 14.24
C LYS A 108 -9.77 35.34 13.98
N LYS A 109 -10.04 34.79 12.80
CA LYS A 109 -11.36 34.26 12.43
C LYS A 109 -11.75 33.05 13.29
N SER A 110 -10.81 32.14 13.57
CA SER A 110 -11.10 31.00 14.43
C SER A 110 -11.41 31.43 15.87
N TYR A 111 -10.72 32.44 16.43
CA TYR A 111 -11.10 33.01 17.73
C TYR A 111 -12.51 33.61 17.71
N GLN A 112 -12.83 34.42 16.69
CA GLN A 112 -14.16 35.01 16.53
C GLN A 112 -15.27 33.96 16.57
N PHE A 113 -15.18 32.92 15.72
CA PHE A 113 -16.19 31.86 15.72
C PHE A 113 -16.27 31.09 17.04
N THR A 114 -15.13 30.85 17.69
CA THR A 114 -15.11 30.08 18.95
C THR A 114 -15.72 30.88 20.09
N TYR A 115 -15.43 32.18 20.17
CA TYR A 115 -16.01 33.07 21.17
C TYR A 115 -17.52 33.27 20.92
N GLU A 116 -17.98 33.39 19.68
CA GLU A 116 -19.40 33.43 19.33
C GLU A 116 -20.13 32.16 19.81
N ASN A 117 -19.56 30.99 19.52
CA ASN A 117 -20.15 29.71 19.93
C ASN A 117 -20.14 29.51 21.46
N LEU A 118 -19.04 29.86 22.14
CA LEU A 118 -18.97 29.80 23.60
C LEU A 118 -19.98 30.74 24.24
N SER A 119 -20.05 32.00 23.77
CA SER A 119 -21.08 32.95 24.20
C SER A 119 -22.47 32.35 24.05
N THR A 120 -22.77 31.72 22.92
CA THR A 120 -24.08 31.11 22.66
C THR A 120 -24.38 29.98 23.64
N VAL A 121 -23.43 29.07 23.86
CA VAL A 121 -23.61 27.96 24.82
C VAL A 121 -23.76 28.48 26.26
N PHE A 122 -22.95 29.46 26.67
CA PHE A 122 -23.07 30.06 27.99
C PHE A 122 -24.40 30.80 28.18
N ASP A 123 -24.93 31.42 27.13
CA ASP A 123 -26.24 32.06 27.13
C ASP A 123 -27.38 31.05 27.35
N GLN A 124 -27.27 29.86 26.75
CA GLN A 124 -28.23 28.76 26.90
C GLN A 124 -28.25 28.17 28.31
N ILE A 125 -27.11 28.13 29.00
CA ILE A 125 -27.00 27.64 30.39
C ILE A 125 -27.11 28.76 31.43
N GLY A 126 -27.42 30.00 31.00
CA GLY A 126 -27.65 31.14 31.91
C GLY A 126 -26.41 31.73 32.57
N GLN A 127 -25.20 31.41 32.10
CA GLN A 127 -23.95 31.95 32.65
C GLN A 127 -23.59 33.30 32.01
N LEU A 128 -24.28 34.35 32.46
CA LEU A 128 -24.23 35.69 31.87
C LEU A 128 -22.84 36.34 31.90
N ASP A 129 -22.03 36.09 32.93
CA ASP A 129 -20.67 36.65 33.01
C ASP A 129 -19.74 36.07 31.93
N SER A 130 -19.91 34.77 31.63
CA SER A 130 -19.19 34.12 30.54
C SER A 130 -19.66 34.67 29.19
N VAL A 131 -20.96 34.92 29.01
CA VAL A 131 -21.50 35.58 27.80
C VAL A 131 -20.84 36.94 27.62
N GLU A 132 -20.78 37.76 28.67
CA GLU A 132 -20.13 39.07 28.62
C GLU A 132 -18.67 38.96 28.22
N LYS A 133 -17.91 38.10 28.92
CA LYS A 133 -16.49 37.87 28.67
C LYS A 133 -16.21 37.56 27.20
N TYR A 134 -16.91 36.58 26.61
CA TYR A 134 -16.65 36.17 25.24
C TYR A 134 -17.12 37.18 24.19
N ASN A 135 -18.15 37.98 24.46
CA ASN A 135 -18.53 39.09 23.57
C ASN A 135 -17.55 40.27 23.67
N ARG A 136 -17.02 40.58 24.85
CA ARG A 136 -15.97 41.60 25.01
C ARG A 136 -14.68 41.20 24.29
N LEU A 137 -14.25 39.94 24.42
CA LEU A 137 -13.12 39.41 23.66
C LEU A 137 -13.34 39.50 22.14
N GLN A 138 -14.56 39.30 21.65
CA GLN A 138 -14.87 39.51 20.23
C GLN A 138 -14.74 40.99 19.84
N LEU A 139 -15.22 41.94 20.65
CA LEU A 139 -15.02 43.37 20.38
C LEU A 139 -13.54 43.75 20.34
N ASP A 140 -12.75 43.24 21.27
CA ASP A 140 -11.30 43.52 21.32
C ASP A 140 -10.59 43.02 20.06
N LEU A 141 -11.01 41.87 19.53
CA LEU A 141 -10.49 41.36 18.26
C LEU A 141 -10.89 42.21 17.04
N LEU A 142 -12.01 42.93 17.10
CA LEU A 142 -12.46 43.82 16.02
C LEU A 142 -11.84 45.22 16.11
N ARG A 143 -11.26 45.57 17.26
CA ARG A 143 -10.67 46.89 17.48
C ARG A 143 -9.54 47.14 16.48
N GLY A 144 -9.60 48.27 15.79
CA GLY A 144 -8.61 48.67 14.79
C GLY A 144 -8.85 48.09 13.39
N ASP A 145 -9.84 47.22 13.21
CA ASP A 145 -10.28 46.80 11.87
C ASP A 145 -11.11 47.89 11.19
N ASP A 146 -11.15 47.82 9.87
CA ASP A 146 -12.10 48.57 9.06
C ASP A 146 -13.54 48.14 9.42
N GLU A 147 -14.25 49.03 10.11
CA GLU A 147 -15.64 48.85 10.55
C GLU A 147 -16.56 48.42 9.41
N LYS A 148 -16.34 48.91 8.19
CA LYS A 148 -17.16 48.55 7.03
C LYS A 148 -16.95 47.10 6.62
N LYS A 149 -15.72 46.58 6.71
CA LYS A 149 -15.42 45.17 6.38
C LYS A 149 -15.96 44.20 7.42
N GLU A 150 -15.92 44.59 8.68
CA GLU A 150 -16.32 43.75 9.81
C GLU A 150 -17.70 44.09 10.38
N VAL A 151 -18.50 44.87 9.65
CA VAL A 151 -19.78 45.41 10.11
C VAL A 151 -20.73 44.34 10.64
N PHE A 152 -20.81 43.19 9.96
CA PHE A 152 -21.65 42.08 10.40
C PHE A 152 -21.18 41.44 11.71
N ARG A 153 -19.89 41.46 12.02
CA ARG A 153 -19.39 40.97 13.32
C ARG A 153 -19.72 41.95 14.43
N TYR A 154 -19.54 43.25 14.18
CA TYR A 154 -19.97 44.28 15.14
C TYR A 154 -21.47 44.17 15.46
N LEU A 155 -22.32 44.01 14.43
CA LEU A 155 -23.77 43.81 14.63
C LEU A 155 -24.07 42.61 15.53
N VAL A 156 -23.46 41.45 15.26
CA VAL A 156 -23.67 40.23 16.06
C VAL A 156 -23.27 40.47 17.52
N VAL A 157 -22.12 41.10 17.75
CA VAL A 157 -21.60 41.30 19.11
C VAL A 157 -22.43 42.34 19.87
N TYR A 158 -22.84 43.44 19.22
CA TYR A 158 -23.73 44.43 19.83
C TYR A 158 -25.12 43.86 20.14
N ASP A 159 -25.71 43.07 19.24
CA ASP A 159 -26.98 42.39 19.49
C ASP A 159 -26.86 41.38 20.65
N ASN A 160 -25.76 40.63 20.75
CA ASN A 160 -25.51 39.71 21.86
C ASN A 160 -25.36 40.42 23.20
N LEU A 161 -24.62 41.54 23.23
CA LEU A 161 -24.50 42.36 24.45
C LEU A 161 -25.83 43.00 24.81
N GLY A 162 -26.60 43.50 23.84
CA GLY A 162 -27.96 44.00 24.07
C GLY A 162 -28.86 42.94 24.71
N ARG A 163 -28.85 41.71 24.17
CA ARG A 163 -29.57 40.56 24.75
C ARG A 163 -29.12 40.25 26.17
N LEU A 164 -27.81 40.24 26.42
CA LEU A 164 -27.23 39.99 27.73
C LEU A 164 -27.76 40.99 28.76
N TYR A 165 -27.73 42.29 28.45
CA TYR A 165 -28.18 43.32 29.38
C TYR A 165 -29.70 43.32 29.57
N ILE A 166 -30.49 42.95 28.55
CA ILE A 166 -31.93 42.66 28.73
C ILE A 166 -32.13 41.56 29.78
N LYS A 167 -31.36 40.46 29.71
CA LYS A 167 -31.47 39.35 30.68
C LYS A 167 -31.04 39.75 32.09
N ARG A 168 -30.09 40.68 32.22
CA ARG A 168 -29.67 41.25 33.51
C ARG A 168 -30.64 42.30 34.07
N GLY A 169 -31.59 42.79 33.27
CA GLY A 169 -32.49 43.89 33.65
C GLY A 169 -31.87 45.28 33.52
N ASP A 170 -30.64 45.40 32.99
CA ASP A 170 -30.00 46.68 32.71
C ASP A 170 -30.47 47.19 31.34
N PHE A 171 -31.64 47.82 31.34
CA PHE A 171 -32.30 48.27 30.12
C PHE A 171 -31.59 49.46 29.46
N GLU A 172 -30.80 50.23 30.21
CA GLU A 172 -30.03 51.35 29.67
C GLU A 172 -28.85 50.83 28.85
N GLN A 173 -28.03 49.93 29.40
CA GLN A 173 -26.94 49.30 28.65
C GLN A 173 -27.47 48.51 27.45
N ALA A 174 -28.59 47.80 27.62
CA ALA A 174 -29.24 47.11 26.51
C ALA A 174 -29.58 48.07 25.37
N GLN A 175 -30.21 49.21 25.66
CA GLN A 175 -30.54 50.24 24.68
C GLN A 175 -29.27 50.76 23.99
N GLN A 176 -28.23 51.11 24.74
CA GLN A 176 -26.98 51.65 24.19
C GLN A 176 -26.34 50.71 23.16
N TYR A 177 -26.30 49.40 23.43
CA TYR A 177 -25.75 48.43 22.49
C TYR A 177 -26.65 48.21 21.25
N LEU A 178 -27.97 48.18 21.44
CA LEU A 178 -28.91 48.06 20.31
C LEU A 178 -28.89 49.31 19.41
N ASP A 179 -28.71 50.49 19.99
CA ASP A 179 -28.55 51.75 19.25
C ASP A 179 -27.26 51.78 18.45
N LYS A 180 -26.15 51.24 18.99
CA LYS A 180 -24.90 51.04 18.22
C LYS A 180 -25.12 50.12 17.02
N SER A 181 -25.90 49.05 17.20
CA SER A 181 -26.26 48.12 16.12
C SER A 181 -27.07 48.83 15.03
N LEU A 182 -28.12 49.57 15.41
CA LEU A 182 -28.92 50.37 14.47
C LEU A 182 -28.11 51.48 13.76
N ALA A 183 -27.16 52.10 14.46
CA ALA A 183 -26.31 53.12 13.87
C ALA A 183 -25.45 52.55 12.74
N LEU A 184 -24.89 51.34 12.90
CA LEU A 184 -24.14 50.66 11.84
C LEU A 184 -25.02 50.31 10.64
N VAL A 185 -26.22 49.79 10.90
CA VAL A 185 -27.21 49.51 9.85
C VAL A 185 -27.48 50.76 9.02
N LYS A 186 -27.80 51.87 9.68
CA LYS A 186 -28.10 53.15 9.01
C LYS A 186 -26.88 53.70 8.26
N LYS A 187 -25.70 53.69 8.89
CA LYS A 187 -24.45 54.22 8.33
C LYS A 187 -24.03 53.50 7.05
N TYR A 188 -24.19 52.18 6.99
CA TYR A 188 -23.75 51.37 5.85
C TYR A 188 -24.91 50.87 4.97
N ASN A 189 -26.12 51.41 5.17
CA ASN A 189 -27.34 51.03 4.46
C ASN A 189 -27.52 49.51 4.38
N ILE A 190 -27.32 48.83 5.52
CA ILE A 190 -27.34 47.38 5.58
C ILE A 190 -28.81 46.95 5.55
N PRO A 191 -29.24 46.13 4.58
CA PRO A 191 -30.64 45.68 4.50
C PRO A 191 -31.02 44.70 5.64
N VAL A 192 -30.16 44.49 6.62
CA VAL A 192 -30.23 43.40 7.60
C VAL A 192 -30.41 43.95 9.00
N VAL A 193 -31.64 43.89 9.54
CA VAL A 193 -31.95 44.25 10.94
C VAL A 193 -32.84 43.20 11.60
N LEU A 194 -32.62 41.93 11.27
CA LEU A 194 -33.52 40.86 11.70
C LEU A 194 -33.56 40.71 13.22
N ASN A 195 -32.39 40.72 13.85
CA ASN A 195 -32.27 40.43 15.28
C ASN A 195 -32.37 41.69 16.14
N THR A 196 -31.79 42.82 15.70
CA THR A 196 -31.84 44.07 16.47
C THR A 196 -33.27 44.54 16.73
N TYR A 197 -34.16 44.53 15.72
CA TYR A 197 -35.57 44.87 15.96
C TYR A 197 -36.28 43.86 16.87
N SER A 198 -36.01 42.55 16.75
CA SER A 198 -36.53 41.56 17.70
C SER A 198 -36.03 41.83 19.14
N LEU A 199 -34.78 42.27 19.31
CA LEU A 199 -34.20 42.58 20.61
C LEU A 199 -34.75 43.89 21.20
N LEU A 200 -35.01 44.90 20.37
CA LEU A 200 -35.72 46.10 20.78
C LEU A 200 -37.16 45.79 21.19
N GLY A 201 -37.83 44.86 20.49
CA GLY A 201 -39.12 44.32 20.90
C GLY A 201 -39.05 43.68 22.29
N ASN A 202 -38.08 42.79 22.51
CA ASN A 202 -37.86 42.17 23.83
C ASN A 202 -37.56 43.21 24.91
N LEU A 203 -36.77 44.24 24.60
CA LEU A 203 -36.41 45.31 25.54
C LEU A 203 -37.65 46.12 25.94
N GLU A 204 -38.44 46.57 24.96
CA GLU A 204 -39.66 47.33 25.23
C GLU A 204 -40.73 46.48 25.95
N GLU A 205 -40.83 45.19 25.64
CA GLU A 205 -41.69 44.26 26.37
C GLU A 205 -41.27 44.18 27.85
N LYS A 206 -39.96 44.05 28.13
CA LYS A 206 -39.44 44.01 29.50
C LYS A 206 -39.58 45.34 30.25
N LYS A 207 -39.62 46.47 29.54
CA LYS A 207 -39.97 47.79 30.08
C LYS A 207 -41.49 47.98 30.28
N GLY A 208 -42.33 47.06 29.81
CA GLY A 208 -43.80 47.16 29.87
C GLY A 208 -44.44 47.95 28.72
N ASN A 209 -43.66 48.41 27.74
CA ASN A 209 -44.14 49.18 26.59
C ASN A 209 -44.65 48.24 25.48
N LEU A 210 -45.75 47.53 25.75
CA LEU A 210 -46.24 46.44 24.90
C LEU A 210 -46.56 46.87 23.46
N GLU A 211 -47.08 48.08 23.24
CA GLU A 211 -47.40 48.58 21.90
C GLU A 211 -46.13 48.83 21.06
N LYS A 212 -45.09 49.39 21.68
CA LYS A 212 -43.77 49.56 21.04
C LYS A 212 -43.12 48.20 20.78
N ALA A 213 -43.24 47.27 21.71
CA ALA A 213 -42.74 45.90 21.55
C ALA A 213 -43.36 45.22 20.32
N ALA A 214 -44.69 45.25 20.20
CA ALA A 214 -45.41 44.73 19.04
C ALA A 214 -44.90 45.35 17.73
N THR A 215 -44.77 46.68 17.69
CA THR A 215 -44.26 47.40 16.52
C THR A 215 -42.86 46.94 16.12
N PHE A 216 -41.95 46.75 17.09
CA PHE A 216 -40.60 46.27 16.80
C PHE A 216 -40.57 44.81 16.34
N TYR A 217 -41.40 43.93 16.92
CA TYR A 217 -41.52 42.55 16.46
C TYR A 217 -42.07 42.47 15.03
N GLU A 218 -43.04 43.28 14.67
CA GLU A 218 -43.59 43.36 13.31
C GLU A 218 -42.55 43.91 12.31
N LYS A 219 -41.79 44.95 12.69
CA LYS A 219 -40.66 45.46 11.87
C LYS A 219 -39.61 44.38 11.64
N SER A 220 -39.30 43.60 12.68
CA SER A 220 -38.41 42.45 12.55
C SER A 220 -38.96 41.42 11.56
N LEU A 221 -40.23 41.03 11.68
CA LEU A 221 -40.88 40.09 10.77
C LEU A 221 -40.87 40.61 9.32
N ALA A 222 -41.21 41.88 9.10
CA ALA A 222 -41.20 42.51 7.79
C ALA A 222 -39.80 42.49 7.16
N SER A 223 -38.75 42.84 7.91
CA SER A 223 -37.37 42.76 7.45
C SER A 223 -36.96 41.32 7.10
N LYS A 224 -37.39 40.31 7.89
CA LYS A 224 -37.14 38.88 7.61
C LYS A 224 -37.85 38.42 6.34
N ARG A 225 -39.04 38.95 6.05
CA ARG A 225 -39.79 38.71 4.80
C ARG A 225 -39.08 39.31 3.59
N GLU A 226 -38.66 40.57 3.67
CA GLU A 226 -37.94 41.25 2.58
C GLU A 226 -36.63 40.52 2.22
N MET A 227 -35.92 40.00 3.22
CA MET A 227 -34.71 39.21 3.02
C MET A 227 -34.96 37.78 2.51
N GLY A 228 -36.21 37.31 2.45
CA GLY A 228 -36.53 35.91 2.14
C GLY A 228 -36.02 34.92 3.18
N SER A 229 -35.75 35.34 4.41
CA SER A 229 -35.20 34.48 5.47
C SER A 229 -36.30 33.61 6.08
N ARG A 230 -36.61 32.47 5.44
CA ARG A 230 -37.69 31.57 5.91
C ARG A 230 -37.51 31.12 7.36
N ASN A 231 -36.30 30.74 7.77
CA ASN A 231 -36.00 30.41 9.17
C ASN A 231 -36.19 31.61 10.11
N GLY A 232 -35.81 32.81 9.66
CA GLY A 232 -36.04 34.04 10.41
C GLY A 232 -37.54 34.35 10.58
N ILE A 233 -38.30 34.24 9.50
CA ILE A 233 -39.77 34.42 9.50
C ILE A 233 -40.41 33.43 10.46
N LYS A 234 -40.02 32.15 10.40
CA LYS A 234 -40.47 31.11 11.33
C LYS A 234 -40.24 31.53 12.79
N TYR A 235 -39.03 31.98 13.12
CA TYR A 235 -38.72 32.44 14.48
C TYR A 235 -39.58 33.65 14.88
N SER A 236 -39.78 34.62 13.98
CA SER A 236 -40.64 35.78 14.26
C SER A 236 -42.09 35.40 14.51
N TYR A 237 -42.64 34.43 13.78
CA TYR A 237 -44.00 33.92 14.03
C TYR A 237 -44.12 33.34 15.43
N ARG A 238 -43.20 32.46 15.85
CA ARG A 238 -43.20 31.95 17.22
C ARG A 238 -43.05 33.08 18.26
N GLN A 239 -42.15 34.03 18.02
CA GLN A 239 -41.94 35.16 18.93
C GLN A 239 -43.21 36.03 19.08
N LEU A 240 -43.88 36.36 17.99
CA LEU A 240 -45.12 37.14 18.01
C LEU A 240 -46.27 36.34 18.66
N ALA A 241 -46.41 35.05 18.34
CA ALA A 241 -47.40 34.18 18.98
C ALA A 241 -47.22 34.14 20.50
N ASP A 242 -45.99 33.92 20.96
CA ASP A 242 -45.64 33.90 22.38
C ASP A 242 -45.85 35.26 23.04
N PHE A 243 -45.50 36.36 22.36
CA PHE A 243 -45.69 37.72 22.85
C PHE A 243 -47.17 38.04 23.09
N TYR A 244 -48.03 37.86 22.08
CA TYR A 244 -49.46 38.15 22.19
C TYR A 244 -50.15 37.25 23.22
N ARG A 245 -49.75 35.97 23.31
CA ARG A 245 -50.29 34.99 24.26
C ARG A 245 -49.86 35.27 25.71
N THR A 246 -48.57 35.49 25.94
CA THR A 246 -48.00 35.69 27.28
C THR A 246 -48.48 37.00 27.90
N ASN A 247 -48.56 38.06 27.10
CA ASN A 247 -49.03 39.37 27.55
C ASN A 247 -50.56 39.54 27.48
N LYS A 248 -51.30 38.48 27.09
CA LYS A 248 -52.78 38.46 27.00
C LYS A 248 -53.36 39.60 26.16
N LEU A 249 -52.66 39.99 25.09
CA LEU A 249 -52.99 41.15 24.28
C LEU A 249 -54.09 40.86 23.25
N ASP A 250 -53.93 39.77 22.49
CA ASP A 250 -54.86 39.37 21.43
C ASP A 250 -54.71 37.87 21.15
N LYS A 251 -55.73 37.09 21.52
CA LYS A 251 -55.75 35.64 21.32
C LYS A 251 -55.87 35.27 19.83
N GLY A 252 -56.55 36.08 19.03
CA GLY A 252 -56.72 35.86 17.59
C GLY A 252 -55.37 35.97 16.87
N LYS A 253 -54.64 37.06 17.11
CA LYS A 253 -53.28 37.25 16.57
C LYS A 253 -52.30 36.18 17.05
N ALA A 254 -52.37 35.80 18.33
CA ALA A 254 -51.52 34.73 18.86
C ALA A 254 -51.72 33.42 18.08
N ASN A 255 -52.99 33.03 17.83
CA ASN A 255 -53.32 31.83 17.09
C ASN A 255 -52.95 31.93 15.60
N GLU A 256 -53.12 33.10 14.98
CA GLU A 256 -52.73 33.34 13.59
C GLU A 256 -51.22 33.12 13.40
N TYR A 257 -50.41 33.70 14.29
CA TYR A 257 -48.96 33.53 14.24
C TYR A 257 -48.51 32.11 14.56
N GLU A 258 -49.17 31.41 15.49
CA GLU A 258 -48.86 30.00 15.78
C GLU A 258 -49.16 29.08 14.59
N LEU A 259 -50.27 29.34 13.88
CA LEU A 259 -50.62 28.61 12.65
C LEU A 259 -49.62 28.90 11.53
N ALA A 260 -49.22 30.17 11.36
CA ALA A 260 -48.19 30.56 10.39
C ALA A 260 -46.82 29.94 10.71
N PHE A 261 -46.45 29.85 12.00
CA PHE A 261 -45.26 29.13 12.46
C PHE A 261 -45.34 27.65 12.07
N SER A 262 -46.44 26.97 12.39
CA SER A 262 -46.61 25.53 12.18
C SER A 262 -46.52 25.17 10.69
N ARG A 263 -47.27 25.89 9.83
CA ARG A 263 -47.24 25.69 8.37
C ARG A 263 -45.83 25.87 7.78
N LEU A 264 -45.12 26.91 8.22
CA LEU A 264 -43.77 27.17 7.73
C LEU A 264 -42.76 26.16 8.28
N ASN A 265 -42.92 25.72 9.53
CA ASN A 265 -42.08 24.69 10.11
C ASN A 265 -42.21 23.36 9.34
N ASP A 266 -43.43 22.91 9.08
CA ASP A 266 -43.70 21.66 8.36
C ASP A 266 -43.13 21.71 6.93
N SER A 267 -43.30 22.84 6.23
CA SER A 267 -42.72 23.04 4.90
C SER A 267 -41.19 22.99 4.93
N LEU A 268 -40.55 23.66 5.90
CA LEU A 268 -39.08 23.64 6.03
C LEU A 268 -38.56 22.27 6.43
N GLU A 269 -39.26 21.54 7.29
CA GLU A 269 -38.87 20.19 7.71
C GLU A 269 -38.93 19.20 6.54
N ASN A 270 -40.01 19.25 5.74
CA ASN A 270 -40.12 18.44 4.53
C ASN A 270 -39.03 18.76 3.50
N GLU A 271 -38.74 20.05 3.26
CA GLU A 271 -37.65 20.46 2.36
C GLU A 271 -36.27 20.04 2.89
N ASN A 272 -36.00 20.27 4.18
CA ASN A 272 -34.74 19.86 4.80
C ASN A 272 -34.54 18.35 4.68
N ARG A 273 -35.60 17.54 4.85
CA ARG A 273 -35.53 16.09 4.64
C ARG A 273 -35.13 15.72 3.21
N GLN A 274 -35.68 16.40 2.20
CA GLN A 274 -35.30 16.19 0.79
C GLN A 274 -33.85 16.61 0.51
N VAL A 275 -33.40 17.73 1.06
CA VAL A 275 -32.02 18.21 0.91
C VAL A 275 -31.05 17.24 1.58
N VAL A 276 -31.39 16.75 2.76
CA VAL A 276 -30.66 15.70 3.47
C VAL A 276 -30.51 14.45 2.60
N ASP A 277 -31.62 13.95 2.04
CA ASP A 277 -31.60 12.77 1.17
C ASP A 277 -30.78 13.01 -0.09
N MET A 278 -30.87 14.20 -0.68
CA MET A 278 -30.08 14.59 -1.86
C MET A 278 -28.58 14.62 -1.55
N VAL A 279 -28.18 15.26 -0.45
CA VAL A 279 -26.78 15.33 -0.01
C VAL A 279 -26.26 13.92 0.29
N LEU A 280 -27.03 13.11 1.01
CA LEU A 280 -26.70 11.72 1.30
C LEU A 280 -26.52 10.90 0.01
N ASN A 281 -27.46 11.01 -0.93
CA ASN A 281 -27.42 10.30 -2.21
C ASN A 281 -26.26 10.74 -3.10
N GLN A 282 -25.95 12.03 -3.15
CA GLN A 282 -24.80 12.54 -3.91
C GLN A 282 -23.49 12.02 -3.31
N ILE A 283 -23.39 11.92 -1.99
CA ILE A 283 -22.23 11.34 -1.31
C ILE A 283 -22.13 9.84 -1.53
N LEU A 284 -23.24 9.11 -1.51
CA LEU A 284 -23.27 7.68 -1.86
C LEU A 284 -22.79 7.46 -3.29
N LYS A 285 -23.28 8.25 -4.26
CA LYS A 285 -22.78 8.20 -5.65
C LYS A 285 -21.28 8.45 -5.73
N LEU A 286 -20.74 9.44 -5.01
CA LEU A 286 -19.29 9.70 -4.97
C LEU A 286 -18.51 8.52 -4.35
N LYS A 287 -19.07 7.86 -3.35
CA LYS A 287 -18.48 6.67 -2.72
C LYS A 287 -18.53 5.45 -3.64
N ASP A 288 -19.61 5.28 -4.39
CA ASP A 288 -19.77 4.18 -5.35
C ASP A 288 -18.83 4.36 -6.54
N GLN A 289 -18.69 5.59 -7.05
CA GLN A 289 -17.69 5.93 -8.08
C GLN A 289 -16.26 5.63 -7.63
N GLU A 290 -15.93 5.93 -6.37
CA GLU A 290 -14.63 5.60 -5.80
C GLU A 290 -14.44 4.08 -5.64
N SER A 291 -15.50 3.36 -5.23
CA SER A 291 -15.46 1.91 -5.06
C SER A 291 -15.30 1.21 -6.41
N ALA A 292 -16.04 1.65 -7.44
CA ALA A 292 -15.90 1.19 -8.81
C ALA A 292 -14.49 1.43 -9.35
N THR A 293 -13.89 2.60 -9.10
CA THR A 293 -12.51 2.88 -9.52
C THR A 293 -11.45 2.06 -8.76
N LYS A 294 -11.74 1.58 -7.54
CA LYS A 294 -10.88 0.60 -6.84
C LYS A 294 -10.99 -0.79 -7.46
N VAL A 295 -12.21 -1.25 -7.73
CA VAL A 295 -12.46 -2.56 -8.36
C VAL A 295 -11.84 -2.63 -9.75
N THR A 296 -12.02 -1.60 -10.58
CA THR A 296 -11.39 -1.57 -11.92
C THR A 296 -9.87 -1.61 -11.84
N LYS A 297 -9.25 -0.87 -10.91
CA LYS A 297 -7.80 -0.96 -10.67
C LYS A 297 -7.37 -2.37 -10.24
N SER A 298 -8.10 -3.00 -9.32
CA SER A 298 -7.81 -4.36 -8.87
C SER A 298 -7.90 -5.36 -10.04
N LEU A 299 -8.96 -5.29 -10.84
CA LEU A 299 -9.14 -6.12 -12.03
C LEU A 299 -8.00 -5.91 -13.04
N THR A 300 -7.61 -4.66 -13.32
CA THR A 300 -6.49 -4.40 -14.23
C THR A 300 -5.18 -4.99 -13.72
N ILE A 301 -4.92 -4.95 -12.41
CA ILE A 301 -3.73 -5.57 -11.80
C ILE A 301 -3.81 -7.10 -11.93
N SER A 302 -4.96 -7.71 -11.63
CA SER A 302 -5.16 -9.16 -11.78
C SER A 302 -4.97 -9.63 -13.22
N ILE A 303 -5.46 -8.86 -14.21
CA ILE A 303 -5.25 -9.16 -15.65
C ILE A 303 -3.77 -9.06 -16.00
N ILE A 304 -3.06 -8.01 -15.58
CA ILE A 304 -1.62 -7.86 -15.83
C ILE A 304 -0.84 -9.03 -15.21
N ALA A 305 -1.20 -9.47 -13.99
CA ALA A 305 -0.58 -10.60 -13.32
C ALA A 305 -0.86 -11.94 -14.04
N LEU A 306 -2.06 -12.12 -14.58
CA LEU A 306 -2.40 -13.31 -15.36
C LEU A 306 -1.60 -13.35 -16.68
N VAL A 307 -1.53 -12.21 -17.39
CA VAL A 307 -0.75 -12.10 -18.62
C VAL A 307 0.74 -12.35 -18.37
N SER A 308 1.31 -11.80 -17.29
CA SER A 308 2.71 -12.05 -16.95
C SER A 308 2.97 -13.51 -16.57
N LEU A 309 2.03 -14.18 -15.90
CA LEU A 309 2.10 -15.60 -15.60
C LEU A 309 2.09 -16.45 -16.89
N VAL A 310 1.20 -16.14 -17.83
CA VAL A 310 1.14 -16.83 -19.13
C VAL A 310 2.44 -16.66 -19.91
N VAL A 311 3.01 -15.46 -19.92
CA VAL A 311 4.32 -15.19 -20.55
C VAL A 311 5.43 -15.99 -19.87
N ALA A 312 5.44 -16.06 -18.54
CA ALA A 312 6.43 -16.83 -17.79
C ALA A 312 6.33 -18.35 -18.07
N ILE A 313 5.11 -18.90 -18.13
CA ILE A 313 4.88 -20.31 -18.48
C ILE A 313 5.34 -20.58 -19.91
N SER A 314 4.98 -19.70 -20.86
CA SER A 314 5.41 -19.82 -22.26
C SER A 314 6.94 -19.81 -22.38
N PHE A 315 7.61 -18.89 -21.68
CA PHE A 315 9.06 -18.83 -21.60
C PHE A 315 9.68 -20.08 -20.97
N PHE A 316 9.08 -20.61 -19.90
CA PHE A 316 9.54 -21.83 -19.24
C PHE A 316 9.43 -23.05 -20.15
N VAL A 317 8.28 -23.23 -20.82
CA VAL A 317 8.08 -24.31 -21.80
C VAL A 317 9.07 -24.19 -22.95
N TRP A 318 9.26 -22.98 -23.47
CA TRP A 318 10.27 -22.71 -24.50
C TRP A 318 11.68 -23.08 -24.02
N ARG A 319 12.06 -22.66 -22.81
CA ARG A 319 13.37 -22.95 -22.20
C ARG A 319 13.61 -24.44 -22.03
N VAL A 320 12.61 -25.20 -21.55
CA VAL A 320 12.72 -26.66 -21.42
C VAL A 320 12.90 -27.33 -22.78
N ARG A 321 12.12 -26.93 -23.79
CA ARG A 321 12.26 -27.45 -25.16
C ARG A 321 13.63 -27.13 -25.75
N HIS A 322 14.11 -25.90 -25.56
CA HIS A 322 15.43 -25.47 -26.00
C HIS A 322 16.54 -26.31 -25.34
N ASN A 323 16.48 -26.49 -24.01
CA ASN A 323 17.47 -27.27 -23.28
C ASN A 323 17.47 -28.76 -23.70
N ARG A 324 16.31 -29.35 -24.01
CA ARG A 324 16.24 -30.72 -24.54
C ARG A 324 16.93 -30.85 -25.90
N LYS A 325 16.73 -29.88 -26.81
CA LYS A 325 17.44 -29.87 -28.09
C LYS A 325 18.96 -29.76 -27.91
N LEU A 326 19.38 -28.90 -27.00
CA LEU A 326 20.81 -28.71 -26.70
C LEU A 326 21.44 -29.98 -26.10
N LEU A 327 20.71 -30.74 -25.27
CA LEU A 327 21.18 -32.01 -24.72
C LEU A 327 21.35 -33.07 -25.82
N GLY A 328 20.38 -33.20 -26.74
CA GLY A 328 20.52 -34.14 -27.86
C GLY A 328 21.75 -33.87 -28.73
N GLN A 329 22.02 -32.59 -29.05
CA GLN A 329 23.24 -32.21 -29.78
C GLN A 329 24.53 -32.54 -29.02
N LYS A 330 24.52 -32.46 -27.68
CA LYS A 330 25.67 -32.83 -26.85
C LYS A 330 25.88 -34.34 -26.79
N GLU A 331 24.80 -35.13 -26.76
CA GLU A 331 24.86 -36.59 -26.77
C GLU A 331 25.40 -37.12 -28.11
N GLU A 332 24.94 -36.55 -29.24
CA GLU A 332 25.47 -36.87 -30.58
C GLU A 332 26.96 -36.55 -30.68
N ALA A 333 27.39 -35.37 -30.24
CA ALA A 333 28.81 -34.97 -30.23
C ALA A 333 29.67 -35.87 -29.30
N LEU A 334 29.11 -36.35 -28.19
CA LEU A 334 29.80 -37.25 -27.28
C LEU A 334 30.00 -38.64 -27.91
N GLN A 335 28.96 -39.17 -28.58
CA GLN A 335 29.07 -40.44 -29.31
C GLN A 335 30.11 -40.38 -30.44
N GLU A 336 30.14 -39.28 -31.21
CA GLU A 336 31.14 -39.08 -32.26
C GLU A 336 32.57 -39.07 -31.69
N THR A 337 32.76 -38.43 -30.53
CA THR A 337 34.05 -38.41 -29.83
C THR A 337 34.46 -39.80 -29.32
N GLU A 338 33.53 -40.58 -28.78
CA GLU A 338 33.78 -41.96 -28.34
C GLU A 338 34.14 -42.88 -29.50
N THR A 339 33.47 -42.75 -30.66
CA THR A 339 33.78 -43.56 -31.85
C THR A 339 35.18 -43.29 -32.38
N ILE A 340 35.57 -42.02 -32.46
CA ILE A 340 36.92 -41.62 -32.91
C ILE A 340 37.99 -42.19 -31.96
N ASN A 341 37.76 -42.12 -30.65
CA ASN A 341 38.71 -42.64 -29.66
C ASN A 341 38.86 -44.17 -29.75
N ARG A 342 37.79 -44.91 -30.06
CA ARG A 342 37.83 -46.37 -30.24
C ARG A 342 38.65 -46.74 -31.48
N GLU A 343 38.39 -46.10 -32.62
CA GLU A 343 39.12 -46.34 -33.87
C GLU A 343 40.62 -46.06 -33.72
N LEU A 344 40.98 -44.97 -33.03
CA LEU A 344 42.39 -44.65 -32.76
C LEU A 344 43.07 -45.71 -31.88
N SER A 345 42.35 -46.26 -30.89
CA SER A 345 42.90 -47.29 -29.99
C SER A 345 43.12 -48.63 -30.70
N GLU A 346 42.23 -49.03 -31.62
CA GLU A 346 42.40 -50.23 -32.46
C GLU A 346 43.61 -50.09 -33.40
N GLN A 347 43.80 -48.94 -34.04
CA GLN A 347 44.95 -48.68 -34.90
C GLN A 347 46.29 -48.71 -34.14
N ILE A 348 46.32 -48.23 -32.89
CA ILE A 348 47.52 -48.31 -32.05
C ILE A 348 47.85 -49.77 -31.69
N GLY A 349 46.84 -50.59 -31.41
CA GLY A 349 47.01 -52.01 -31.09
C GLY A 349 47.59 -52.83 -32.24
N GLU A 350 47.04 -52.67 -33.45
CA GLU A 350 47.50 -53.40 -34.65
C GLU A 350 48.95 -53.05 -35.03
N ASN A 351 49.32 -51.76 -34.96
CA ASN A 351 50.67 -51.30 -35.27
C ASN A 351 51.72 -51.91 -34.33
N LYS A 352 51.43 -51.97 -33.02
CA LYS A 352 52.37 -52.54 -32.04
C LYS A 352 52.61 -54.04 -32.25
N PHE A 353 51.59 -54.80 -32.66
CA PHE A 353 51.74 -56.23 -32.97
C PHE A 353 52.59 -56.47 -34.23
N ALA A 354 52.39 -55.66 -35.27
CA ALA A 354 53.22 -55.71 -36.48
C ALA A 354 54.71 -55.44 -36.16
N THR A 355 54.97 -54.40 -35.36
CA THR A 355 56.33 -54.07 -34.88
C THR A 355 56.93 -55.21 -34.04
N LEU A 356 56.15 -55.87 -33.19
CA LEU A 356 56.61 -57.02 -32.40
C LEU A 356 57.14 -58.17 -33.28
N LEU A 357 56.42 -58.50 -34.35
CA LEU A 357 56.84 -59.55 -35.28
C LEU A 357 58.13 -59.16 -36.03
N GLU A 358 58.29 -57.89 -36.39
CA GLU A 358 59.49 -57.38 -37.05
C GLU A 358 60.72 -57.41 -36.12
N LEU A 359 60.56 -56.96 -34.86
CA LEU A 359 61.62 -57.03 -33.84
C LEU A 359 62.06 -58.47 -33.56
N THR A 360 61.10 -59.42 -33.60
CA THR A 360 61.42 -60.84 -33.40
C THR A 360 62.28 -61.39 -34.54
N LYS A 361 61.92 -61.10 -35.80
CA LYS A 361 62.64 -61.58 -36.99
C LYS A 361 64.06 -61.04 -37.09
N SER A 362 64.26 -59.81 -36.62
CA SER A 362 65.56 -59.13 -36.63
C SER A 362 66.44 -59.42 -35.40
N ASN A 363 65.95 -60.22 -34.44
CA ASN A 363 66.63 -60.54 -33.17
C ASN A 363 67.05 -59.28 -32.40
N ASN A 364 66.19 -58.26 -32.41
CA ASN A 364 66.44 -56.98 -31.78
C ASN A 364 66.28 -57.08 -30.25
N PRO A 365 67.21 -56.55 -29.43
CA PRO A 365 67.10 -56.51 -27.96
C PRO A 365 65.80 -55.89 -27.42
N GLU A 366 65.15 -55.00 -28.17
CA GLU A 366 63.90 -54.34 -27.77
C GLU A 366 62.67 -55.26 -27.85
N PHE A 367 62.79 -56.42 -28.52
CA PHE A 367 61.72 -57.41 -28.65
C PHE A 367 61.06 -57.74 -27.30
N LEU A 368 61.88 -58.01 -26.28
CA LEU A 368 61.37 -58.46 -24.98
C LEU A 368 60.60 -57.34 -24.25
N ALA A 369 61.00 -56.08 -24.44
CA ALA A 369 60.32 -54.94 -23.83
C ALA A 369 58.91 -54.76 -24.43
N LEU A 370 58.80 -54.75 -25.77
CA LEU A 370 57.51 -54.63 -26.45
C LEU A 370 56.62 -55.84 -26.21
N PHE A 371 57.21 -57.05 -26.15
CA PHE A 371 56.47 -58.27 -25.81
C PHE A 371 55.88 -58.19 -24.39
N THR A 372 56.64 -57.65 -23.42
CA THR A 372 56.18 -57.49 -22.04
C THR A 372 55.05 -56.47 -21.92
N GLU A 373 55.07 -55.41 -22.73
CA GLU A 373 53.99 -54.42 -22.79
C GLU A 373 52.70 -55.03 -23.37
N LEU A 374 52.80 -55.88 -24.40
CA LEU A 374 51.65 -56.46 -25.09
C LEU A 374 51.08 -57.71 -24.38
N TYR A 375 51.92 -58.49 -23.71
CA TYR A 375 51.52 -59.75 -23.07
C TYR A 375 51.98 -59.85 -21.60
N PRO A 376 51.59 -58.89 -20.73
CA PRO A 376 52.04 -58.86 -19.34
C PRO A 376 51.61 -60.12 -18.55
N GLU A 377 50.46 -60.70 -18.88
CA GLU A 377 49.93 -61.88 -18.19
C GLU A 377 50.78 -63.14 -18.44
N PHE A 378 51.27 -63.35 -19.67
CA PHE A 378 52.18 -64.47 -19.97
C PHE A 378 53.48 -64.37 -19.17
N ILE A 379 54.04 -63.17 -19.06
CA ILE A 379 55.28 -62.92 -18.30
C ILE A 379 55.06 -63.23 -16.81
N GLN A 380 53.92 -62.83 -16.25
CA GLN A 380 53.55 -63.16 -14.87
C GLN A 380 53.38 -64.67 -14.66
N ALA A 381 52.67 -65.36 -15.56
CA ALA A 381 52.45 -66.80 -15.48
C ALA A 381 53.78 -67.58 -15.52
N LEU A 382 54.69 -67.20 -16.42
CA LEU A 382 55.99 -67.87 -16.56
C LEU A 382 56.92 -67.63 -15.36
N LYS A 383 56.95 -66.41 -14.81
CA LYS A 383 57.69 -66.10 -13.57
C LYS A 383 57.13 -66.81 -12.34
N THR A 384 55.84 -67.13 -12.34
CA THR A 384 55.22 -67.92 -11.26
C THR A 384 55.71 -69.37 -11.28
N LEU A 385 55.95 -69.95 -12.46
CA LEU A 385 56.51 -71.30 -12.62
C LEU A 385 58.01 -71.38 -12.35
N ASP A 386 58.77 -70.39 -12.82
CA ASP A 386 60.21 -70.29 -12.58
C ASP A 386 60.59 -68.84 -12.24
N PRO A 387 60.65 -68.50 -10.93
CA PRO A 387 61.06 -67.17 -10.48
C PRO A 387 62.49 -66.78 -10.90
N THR A 388 63.31 -67.76 -11.30
CA THR A 388 64.73 -67.59 -11.66
C THR A 388 64.98 -67.64 -13.17
N ILE A 389 63.93 -67.55 -13.99
CA ILE A 389 64.04 -67.60 -15.44
C ILE A 389 64.91 -66.46 -16.00
N ARG A 390 65.88 -66.80 -16.84
CA ARG A 390 66.80 -65.81 -17.42
C ARG A 390 66.13 -65.06 -18.58
N SER A 391 66.56 -63.82 -18.84
CA SER A 391 66.07 -63.02 -19.99
C SER A 391 66.11 -63.77 -21.31
N THR A 392 67.21 -64.48 -21.58
CA THR A 392 67.35 -65.24 -22.82
C THR A 392 66.41 -66.45 -22.87
N GLU A 393 66.09 -67.07 -21.74
CA GLU A 393 65.09 -68.14 -21.64
C GLU A 393 63.67 -67.59 -21.83
N LEU A 394 63.40 -66.40 -21.30
CA LEU A 394 62.14 -65.67 -21.46
C LEU A 394 61.91 -65.28 -22.93
N GLU A 395 62.92 -64.75 -23.62
CA GLU A 395 62.88 -64.48 -25.06
C GLU A 395 62.54 -65.73 -25.87
N PHE A 396 63.15 -66.86 -25.52
CA PHE A 396 62.87 -68.13 -26.18
C PHE A 396 61.42 -68.59 -25.96
N CYS A 397 60.91 -68.44 -24.73
CA CYS A 397 59.51 -68.77 -24.42
C CYS A 397 58.54 -67.81 -25.12
N ALA A 398 58.88 -66.52 -25.23
CA ALA A 398 58.10 -65.53 -25.96
C ALA A 398 58.05 -65.84 -27.47
N MET A 399 59.17 -66.25 -28.07
CA MET A 399 59.18 -66.70 -29.48
C MET A 399 58.33 -67.97 -29.68
N ALA A 400 58.34 -68.89 -28.71
CA ALA A 400 57.48 -70.07 -28.74
C ALA A 400 56.00 -69.73 -28.52
N PHE A 401 55.69 -68.75 -27.66
CA PHE A 401 54.33 -68.21 -27.46
C PHE A 401 53.77 -67.59 -28.75
N LEU A 402 54.61 -66.86 -29.50
CA LEU A 402 54.28 -66.35 -30.83
C LEU A 402 54.23 -67.45 -31.91
N ASN A 403 54.36 -68.72 -31.50
CA ASN A 403 54.31 -69.91 -32.34
C ASN A 403 55.35 -69.96 -33.46
N PHE A 404 56.53 -69.38 -33.25
CA PHE A 404 57.63 -69.55 -34.19
C PHE A 404 58.11 -71.00 -34.20
N THR A 405 58.31 -71.55 -35.39
CA THR A 405 58.84 -72.91 -35.53
C THR A 405 60.29 -72.98 -35.08
N THR A 406 60.76 -74.19 -34.73
CA THR A 406 62.18 -74.43 -34.40
C THR A 406 63.12 -73.95 -35.51
N LYS A 407 62.70 -74.00 -36.79
CA LYS A 407 63.46 -73.51 -37.93
C LYS A 407 63.56 -71.98 -37.92
N ASN A 408 62.44 -71.30 -37.67
CA ASN A 408 62.38 -69.83 -37.60
C ASN A 408 63.21 -69.29 -36.44
N ILE A 409 63.10 -69.89 -35.25
CA ILE A 409 63.90 -69.47 -34.08
C ILE A 409 65.39 -69.65 -34.36
N ALA A 410 65.79 -70.73 -35.03
CA ALA A 410 67.18 -70.99 -35.40
C ALA A 410 67.71 -69.92 -36.38
N GLU A 411 66.89 -69.55 -37.36
CA GLU A 411 67.19 -68.49 -38.34
C GLU A 411 67.33 -67.12 -37.66
N TYR A 412 66.37 -66.73 -36.82
CA TYR A 412 66.36 -65.40 -36.19
C TYR A 412 67.48 -65.26 -35.15
N THR A 413 67.74 -66.31 -34.36
CA THR A 413 68.77 -66.27 -33.31
C THR A 413 70.17 -66.68 -33.78
N PHE A 414 70.34 -66.93 -35.09
CA PHE A 414 71.61 -67.34 -35.71
C PHE A 414 72.27 -68.56 -35.05
N VAL A 415 71.48 -69.55 -34.67
CA VAL A 415 71.96 -70.82 -34.10
C VAL A 415 71.49 -72.01 -34.92
N THR A 416 72.13 -73.17 -34.75
CA THR A 416 71.69 -74.37 -35.46
C THR A 416 70.32 -74.85 -34.95
N VAL A 417 69.51 -75.46 -35.83
CA VAL A 417 68.22 -76.06 -35.45
C VAL A 417 68.38 -77.06 -34.29
N ARG A 418 69.48 -77.82 -34.27
CA ARG A 418 69.81 -78.75 -33.18
C ARG A 418 70.03 -78.02 -31.85
N ALA A 419 70.64 -76.84 -31.85
CA ALA A 419 70.80 -76.02 -30.64
C ALA A 419 69.45 -75.53 -30.10
N VAL A 420 68.54 -75.10 -30.97
CA VAL A 420 67.16 -74.72 -30.60
C VAL A 420 66.41 -75.91 -29.99
N GLN A 421 66.51 -77.10 -30.59
CA GLN A 421 65.88 -78.32 -30.06
C GLN A 421 66.43 -78.72 -28.68
N VAL A 422 67.75 -78.64 -28.50
CA VAL A 422 68.39 -78.90 -27.20
C VAL A 422 67.92 -77.90 -26.16
N ARG A 423 67.84 -76.61 -26.51
CA ARG A 423 67.34 -75.56 -25.63
C ARG A 423 65.87 -75.75 -25.27
N LYS A 424 65.03 -76.08 -26.26
CA LYS A 424 63.62 -76.45 -26.10
C LYS A 424 63.46 -77.64 -25.14
N ASN A 425 64.27 -78.68 -25.29
CA ASN A 425 64.26 -79.84 -24.40
C ASN A 425 64.75 -79.52 -22.97
N ARG A 426 65.74 -78.63 -22.83
CA ARG A 426 66.19 -78.15 -21.51
C ARG A 426 65.08 -77.37 -20.80
N LEU A 427 64.44 -76.43 -21.50
CA LEU A 427 63.31 -75.66 -20.94
C LEU A 427 62.10 -76.54 -20.65
N ARG A 428 61.78 -77.51 -21.51
CA ARG A 428 60.75 -78.52 -21.25
C ARG A 428 60.97 -79.24 -19.93
N LYS A 429 62.21 -79.71 -19.67
CA LYS A 429 62.56 -80.35 -18.39
C LYS A 429 62.52 -79.37 -17.21
N LYS A 430 63.03 -78.14 -17.40
CA LYS A 430 63.10 -77.11 -16.37
C LYS A 430 61.71 -76.68 -15.89
N LEU A 431 60.77 -76.53 -16.82
CA LEU A 431 59.39 -76.07 -16.57
C LEU A 431 58.40 -77.22 -16.31
N GLY A 432 58.86 -78.47 -16.25
CA GLY A 432 58.00 -79.63 -15.99
C GLY A 432 56.96 -79.91 -17.10
N ILE A 433 57.27 -79.54 -18.35
CA ILE A 433 56.34 -79.71 -19.48
C ILE A 433 56.30 -81.20 -19.90
N PRO A 434 55.11 -81.83 -19.97
CA PRO A 434 54.95 -83.23 -20.37
C PRO A 434 55.57 -83.55 -21.75
N SER A 435 56.04 -84.78 -21.94
CA SER A 435 56.73 -85.20 -23.17
C SER A 435 55.80 -85.31 -24.39
N ASP A 436 54.52 -85.56 -24.15
CA ASP A 436 53.44 -85.66 -25.13
C ASP A 436 52.85 -84.29 -25.53
N ALA A 437 53.11 -83.24 -24.74
CA ALA A 437 52.65 -81.89 -25.04
C ALA A 437 53.56 -81.16 -26.06
N ASP A 438 52.94 -80.50 -27.05
CA ASP A 438 53.66 -79.54 -27.89
C ASP A 438 54.03 -78.30 -27.08
N PHE A 439 55.30 -77.92 -27.14
CA PHE A 439 55.86 -76.84 -26.33
C PHE A 439 55.32 -75.45 -26.72
N ASN A 440 55.06 -75.19 -28.00
CA ASN A 440 54.56 -73.88 -28.43
C ASN A 440 53.10 -73.73 -27.99
N ASN A 441 52.30 -74.77 -28.19
CA ASN A 441 50.92 -74.81 -27.71
C ASN A 441 50.87 -74.64 -26.19
N TRP A 442 51.75 -75.35 -25.45
CA TRP A 442 51.83 -75.21 -24.00
C TRP A 442 52.20 -73.79 -23.56
N MET A 443 53.09 -73.10 -24.29
CA MET A 443 53.41 -71.69 -24.02
C MET A 443 52.20 -70.79 -24.25
N GLN A 444 51.43 -70.99 -25.32
CA GLN A 444 50.22 -70.21 -25.59
C GLN A 444 49.14 -70.44 -24.52
N GLU A 445 48.94 -71.69 -24.12
CA GLU A 445 48.02 -72.06 -23.04
C GLU A 445 48.45 -71.48 -21.69
N LEU A 446 49.75 -71.27 -21.46
CA LEU A 446 50.24 -70.75 -20.19
C LEU A 446 49.65 -69.38 -19.84
N ALA A 447 49.43 -68.52 -20.83
CA ALA A 447 48.77 -67.22 -20.61
C ALA A 447 47.27 -67.34 -20.30
N GLN A 448 46.66 -68.50 -20.59
CA GLN A 448 45.24 -68.76 -20.38
C GLN A 448 44.97 -69.63 -19.14
N ARG A 449 46.01 -70.13 -18.48
CA ARG A 449 45.86 -70.92 -17.25
C ARG A 449 45.56 -69.99 -16.08
N PRO A 450 44.43 -70.16 -15.38
CA PRO A 450 44.17 -69.42 -14.15
C PRO A 450 45.24 -69.78 -13.11
N ALA A 451 45.78 -68.77 -12.41
CA ALA A 451 46.73 -68.96 -11.32
C ALA A 451 46.14 -69.90 -10.25
N MET A 452 46.46 -71.19 -10.31
CA MET A 452 46.00 -72.16 -9.30
C MET A 452 46.83 -72.00 -8.02
N ALA A 453 46.09 -71.80 -6.94
CA ALA A 453 46.52 -71.51 -5.59
C ALA A 453 47.60 -72.44 -5.05
N SER A 454 48.63 -71.84 -4.46
CA SER A 454 49.51 -72.47 -3.49
C SER A 454 48.76 -72.73 -2.17
N GLY A 455 48.74 -73.98 -1.72
CA GLY A 455 48.68 -74.32 -0.28
C GLY A 455 47.43 -75.03 0.22
N GLU A 456 47.28 -76.31 -0.09
CA GLU A 456 46.68 -77.26 0.86
C GLU A 456 47.82 -78.04 1.53
N ALA A 457 48.08 -77.72 2.80
CA ALA A 457 48.75 -78.59 3.76
C ALA A 457 47.84 -78.69 4.98
N SER A 458 47.62 -79.94 5.38
CA SER A 458 46.64 -80.47 6.34
C SER A 458 46.83 -80.05 7.80
N ALA A 459 45.71 -80.18 8.54
CA ALA A 459 45.58 -80.50 9.97
C ALA A 459 45.93 -79.42 10.99
#